data_AF-A0A8B9V3M9-F1
#
_entry.id   AF-A0A8B9V3M9-F1
#
_cell.length_a   1.000
_cell.length_b   1.000
_cell.length_c   1.000
_cell.angle_alpha   90.00
_cell.angle_beta   90.00
_cell.angle_gamma   90.00
#
_symmetry.space_group_name_H-M   'P 1'
#
loop_
_entity.id
_entity.type
_entity.pdbx_description
1 polymer ?
#
loop_
_entity_poly.entity_id
_entity_poly.type
_entity_poly.pdbx_seq_one_letter_code
_entity_poly.pdbx_strand_id
1 'polypeptide(L)'
;MTQERLWQVLDPSWADPRILSALLCGSAAAIVLLKRLGHRRIQQKMEEARRARDLALEQMEKAARRFKRENPGTQTAHILSLPMVELAEKLKEGSLSPESVLYSYMGKALEVTQEVNCVIDFIHGCEDQLQKVKKQKEKGLLYGIPISIKDHINCKGHVSSGGLVKLLGQVKEEDSVIVRVLKSQGAIPFVKTNIPQTMINYDCSNLIFGQTLNPLNHQKTPGGSSGGEGALIAGGGSILGIGSDVAGSIRLPSSFCGLCGLKPTGNRISKLGVVSPITGMYSVTGTLGPMARDVDSLALCMKALLCDEMFRLDPTLPPIPFDDEVYTSSKPLRIGYYEGDGYFQPSPSMKRAIQETRKLLQEAGHTVSFYACGYQELLSFCSSQNLDKSFPISFFTAHQTKPSLPVKMQLSVSQTKVISLMFLA
;
A
#
# COMPACT_ATOMS: atom_id res chain seq x y z
N MET A 1 -17.86 -60.03 0.31
CA MET A 1 -16.55 -60.25 -0.33
C MET A 1 -15.55 -60.36 0.81
N THR A 2 -15.24 -61.59 1.20
CA THR A 2 -14.62 -61.97 2.48
C THR A 2 -13.10 -61.69 2.48
N GLN A 3 -12.57 -61.42 3.67
CA GLN A 3 -11.14 -61.20 3.99
C GLN A 3 -10.22 -62.28 3.38
N GLU A 4 -10.73 -63.50 3.17
CA GLU A 4 -10.03 -64.61 2.52
C GLU A 4 -9.72 -64.41 1.03
N ARG A 5 -10.54 -63.66 0.27
CA ARG A 5 -10.26 -63.39 -1.15
C ARG A 5 -9.18 -62.32 -1.37
N LEU A 6 -8.92 -61.47 -0.37
CA LEU A 6 -7.84 -60.49 -0.40
C LEU A 6 -6.46 -61.16 -0.28
N TRP A 7 -6.38 -62.26 0.48
CA TRP A 7 -5.13 -63.02 0.67
C TRP A 7 -4.77 -63.95 -0.49
N GLN A 8 -5.74 -64.34 -1.35
CA GLN A 8 -5.46 -65.12 -2.56
C GLN A 8 -4.96 -64.27 -3.74
N VAL A 9 -5.08 -62.94 -3.66
CA VAL A 9 -4.60 -62.00 -4.69
C VAL A 9 -3.21 -61.45 -4.35
N LEU A 10 -2.75 -61.64 -3.10
CA LEU A 10 -1.44 -61.18 -2.62
C LEU A 10 -0.46 -62.36 -2.60
N ASP A 11 0.51 -62.33 -3.51
CA ASP A 11 1.59 -63.31 -3.64
C ASP A 11 2.45 -63.40 -2.33
N PRO A 12 2.81 -64.59 -1.80
CA PRO A 12 3.59 -64.74 -0.56
C PRO A 12 4.95 -64.02 -0.55
N SER A 13 5.47 -63.64 -1.71
CA SER A 13 6.70 -62.87 -1.89
C SER A 13 6.64 -61.47 -1.25
N TRP A 14 5.45 -60.89 -1.05
CA TRP A 14 5.26 -59.57 -0.44
C TRP A 14 5.47 -59.53 1.08
N ALA A 15 5.64 -60.70 1.71
CA ALA A 15 5.98 -60.82 3.12
C ALA A 15 7.51 -60.87 3.39
N ASP A 16 8.38 -60.81 2.37
CA ASP A 16 9.83 -60.72 2.59
C ASP A 16 10.20 -59.35 3.18
N PRO A 17 10.76 -59.29 4.41
CA PRO A 17 11.18 -58.03 5.04
C PRO A 17 12.13 -57.20 4.18
N ARG A 18 12.91 -57.83 3.29
CA ARG A 18 13.84 -57.17 2.36
C ARG A 18 13.09 -56.47 1.23
N ILE A 19 12.03 -57.06 0.70
CA ILE A 19 11.19 -56.45 -0.35
C ILE A 19 10.42 -55.27 0.23
N LEU A 20 9.83 -55.43 1.42
CA LEU A 20 9.19 -54.33 2.17
C LEU A 20 10.16 -53.18 2.46
N SER A 21 11.38 -53.50 2.93
CA SER A 21 12.42 -52.49 3.19
C SER A 21 12.87 -51.77 1.91
N ALA A 22 13.07 -52.50 0.81
CA ALA A 22 13.43 -51.90 -0.48
C ALA A 22 12.33 -50.97 -1.03
N LEU A 23 11.05 -51.35 -0.90
CA LEU A 23 9.91 -50.53 -1.30
C LEU A 23 9.79 -49.27 -0.43
N LEU A 24 9.99 -49.38 0.88
CA LEU A 24 10.00 -48.22 1.79
C LEU A 24 11.14 -47.25 1.48
N CYS A 25 12.36 -47.76 1.27
CA CYS A 25 13.52 -46.97 0.88
C CYS A 25 13.34 -46.31 -0.48
N GLY A 26 12.82 -47.04 -1.48
CA GLY A 26 12.52 -46.50 -2.81
C GLY A 26 11.45 -45.41 -2.77
N SER A 27 10.40 -45.59 -1.98
CA SER A 27 9.34 -44.60 -1.77
C SER A 27 9.87 -43.35 -1.07
N ALA A 28 10.70 -43.49 -0.04
CA ALA A 28 11.34 -42.38 0.64
C ALA A 28 12.28 -41.60 -0.30
N ALA A 29 13.10 -42.30 -1.09
CA ALA A 29 13.97 -41.68 -2.10
C ALA A 29 13.17 -40.93 -3.17
N ALA A 30 12.06 -41.49 -3.65
CA ALA A 30 11.16 -40.82 -4.59
C ALA A 30 10.53 -39.55 -3.99
N ILE A 31 10.08 -39.59 -2.73
CA ILE A 31 9.56 -38.41 -2.02
C ILE A 31 10.64 -37.33 -1.88
N VAL A 32 11.86 -37.70 -1.51
CA VAL A 32 13.00 -36.77 -1.41
C VAL A 32 13.31 -36.15 -2.77
N LEU A 33 13.33 -36.96 -3.84
CA LEU A 33 13.56 -36.47 -5.20
C LEU A 33 12.46 -35.49 -5.64
N LEU A 34 11.18 -35.83 -5.41
CA LEU A 34 10.05 -34.96 -5.71
C LEU A 34 10.11 -33.63 -4.93
N LYS A 35 10.43 -33.68 -3.63
CA LYS A 35 10.65 -32.48 -2.81
C LYS A 35 11.81 -31.64 -3.36
N ARG A 36 12.92 -32.27 -3.76
CA ARG A 36 14.09 -31.59 -4.33
C ARG A 36 13.77 -30.94 -5.68
N LEU A 37 13.03 -31.61 -6.54
CA LEU A 37 12.56 -31.06 -7.82
C LEU A 37 11.59 -29.89 -7.60
N GLY A 38 10.65 -30.03 -6.66
CA GLY A 38 9.75 -28.95 -6.27
C GLY A 38 10.50 -27.72 -5.74
N HIS A 39 11.49 -27.93 -4.87
CA HIS A 39 12.33 -26.85 -4.35
C HIS A 39 13.12 -26.17 -5.46
N ARG A 40 13.73 -26.92 -6.38
CA ARG A 40 14.43 -26.36 -7.55
C ARG A 40 13.52 -25.48 -8.41
N ARG A 41 12.29 -25.93 -8.69
CA ARG A 41 11.30 -25.13 -9.45
C ARG A 41 10.91 -23.84 -8.72
N ILE A 42 10.75 -23.90 -7.39
CA ILE A 42 10.48 -22.71 -6.57
C ILE A 42 11.64 -21.71 -6.66
N GLN A 43 12.88 -22.17 -6.53
CA GLN A 43 14.07 -21.31 -6.65
C GLN A 43 14.18 -20.69 -8.04
N GLN A 44 13.97 -21.48 -9.10
CA GLN A 44 13.97 -20.99 -10.48
C GLN A 44 12.96 -19.87 -10.68
N LYS A 45 11.70 -20.05 -10.25
CA LYS A 45 10.67 -19.00 -10.33
C LYS A 45 11.06 -17.73 -9.58
N MET A 46 11.67 -17.87 -8.41
CA MET A 46 12.13 -16.73 -7.61
C MET A 46 13.30 -16.00 -8.28
N GLU A 47 14.26 -16.74 -8.84
CA GLU A 47 15.36 -16.16 -9.62
C GLU A 47 14.87 -15.43 -10.87
N GLU A 48 13.94 -16.03 -11.61
CA GLU A 48 13.31 -15.40 -12.78
C GLU A 48 12.61 -14.09 -12.39
N ALA A 49 11.87 -14.08 -11.29
CA ALA A 49 11.22 -12.86 -10.79
C ALA A 49 12.22 -11.77 -10.38
N ARG A 50 13.34 -12.15 -9.74
CA ARG A 50 14.42 -11.20 -9.41
C ARG A 50 15.09 -10.63 -10.66
N ARG A 51 15.42 -11.48 -11.63
CA ARG A 51 15.98 -11.05 -12.93
C ARG A 51 15.02 -10.13 -13.68
N ALA A 52 13.74 -10.44 -13.67
CA ALA A 52 12.71 -9.59 -14.28
C ALA A 52 12.64 -8.22 -13.59
N ARG A 53 12.67 -8.16 -12.26
CA ARG A 53 12.77 -6.90 -11.50
C ARG A 53 14.01 -6.12 -11.90
N ASP A 54 15.18 -6.76 -11.88
CA ASP A 54 16.46 -6.07 -12.13
C ASP A 54 16.48 -5.48 -13.56
N LEU A 55 15.97 -6.22 -14.55
CA LEU A 55 15.78 -5.72 -15.92
C LEU A 55 14.78 -4.55 -15.99
N ALA A 56 13.67 -4.64 -15.25
CA ALA A 56 12.67 -3.57 -15.20
C ALA A 56 13.24 -2.28 -14.59
N LEU A 57 14.05 -2.39 -13.53
CA LEU A 57 14.76 -1.25 -12.93
C LEU A 57 15.84 -0.68 -13.87
N GLU A 58 16.56 -1.53 -14.61
CA GLU A 58 17.52 -1.06 -15.62
C GLU A 58 16.82 -0.29 -16.77
N GLN A 59 15.64 -0.75 -17.20
CA GLN A 59 14.81 -0.05 -18.19
C GLN A 59 14.36 1.32 -17.67
N MET A 60 13.88 1.38 -16.43
CA MET A 60 13.51 2.62 -15.75
C MET A 60 14.68 3.60 -15.67
N GLU A 61 15.88 3.10 -15.32
CA GLU A 61 17.11 3.90 -15.25
C GLU A 61 17.51 4.44 -16.63
N LYS A 62 17.45 3.60 -17.67
CA LYS A 62 17.72 4.02 -19.06
C LYS A 62 16.74 5.12 -19.49
N ALA A 63 15.46 4.98 -19.17
CA ALA A 63 14.43 5.98 -19.51
C ALA A 63 14.69 7.32 -18.80
N ALA A 64 14.94 7.30 -17.49
CA ALA A 64 15.26 8.50 -16.71
C ALA A 64 16.56 9.18 -17.18
N ARG A 65 17.61 8.41 -17.45
CA ARG A 65 18.89 8.94 -17.98
C ARG A 65 18.74 9.55 -19.36
N ARG A 66 18.00 8.89 -20.25
CA ARG A 66 17.70 9.40 -21.58
C ARG A 66 16.99 10.76 -21.49
N PHE A 67 15.93 10.85 -20.68
CA PHE A 67 15.21 12.10 -20.49
C PHE A 67 16.11 13.21 -19.94
N LYS A 68 16.94 12.91 -18.92
CA LYS A 68 17.88 13.88 -18.34
C LYS A 68 18.90 14.40 -19.34
N ARG A 69 19.40 13.54 -20.25
CA ARG A 69 20.32 13.94 -21.32
C ARG A 69 19.65 14.84 -22.35
N GLU A 70 18.41 14.53 -22.72
CA GLU A 70 17.63 15.31 -23.67
C GLU A 70 17.13 16.64 -23.07
N ASN A 71 17.00 16.72 -21.74
CA ASN A 71 16.44 17.87 -21.02
C ASN A 71 17.33 18.29 -19.83
N PRO A 72 18.58 18.72 -20.05
CA PRO A 72 19.54 19.01 -18.98
C PRO A 72 19.12 20.18 -18.07
N GLY A 73 18.23 21.07 -18.55
CA GLY A 73 17.67 22.19 -17.77
C GLY A 73 16.52 21.82 -16.82
N THR A 74 16.14 20.55 -16.74
CA THR A 74 15.04 20.10 -15.87
C THR A 74 15.39 20.38 -14.40
N GLN A 75 14.55 21.14 -13.71
CA GLN A 75 14.73 21.48 -12.29
C GLN A 75 14.21 20.35 -11.38
N THR A 76 14.81 19.16 -11.45
CA THR A 76 14.38 17.96 -10.71
C THR A 76 14.24 18.22 -9.20
N ALA A 77 15.20 18.90 -8.58
CA ALA A 77 15.15 19.22 -7.15
C ALA A 77 13.94 20.10 -6.79
N HIS A 78 13.61 21.08 -7.63
CA HIS A 78 12.43 21.91 -7.45
C HIS A 78 11.15 21.07 -7.56
N ILE A 79 11.01 20.27 -8.63
CA ILE A 79 9.86 19.38 -8.85
C ILE A 79 9.61 18.47 -7.64
N LEU A 80 10.66 17.80 -7.14
CA LEU A 80 10.55 16.86 -6.03
C LEU A 80 10.22 17.53 -4.69
N SER A 81 10.52 18.83 -4.55
CA SER A 81 10.24 19.61 -3.34
C SER A 81 8.79 20.13 -3.24
N LEU A 82 8.05 20.12 -4.35
CA LEU A 82 6.69 20.67 -4.39
C LEU A 82 5.70 19.79 -3.59
N PRO A 83 4.77 20.41 -2.85
CA PRO A 83 3.56 19.74 -2.38
C PRO A 83 2.74 19.21 -3.57
N MET A 84 1.99 18.11 -3.40
CA MET A 84 1.28 17.50 -4.52
C MET A 84 0.20 18.39 -5.11
N VAL A 85 -0.50 19.17 -4.27
CA VAL A 85 -1.54 20.10 -4.71
C VAL A 85 -0.94 21.16 -5.64
N GLU A 86 0.17 21.78 -5.23
CA GLU A 86 0.89 22.75 -6.05
C GLU A 86 1.45 22.12 -7.34
N LEU A 87 1.98 20.89 -7.25
CA LEU A 87 2.45 20.15 -8.42
C LEU A 87 1.32 19.90 -9.44
N ALA A 88 0.14 19.51 -8.95
CA ALA A 88 -1.04 19.28 -9.79
C ALA A 88 -1.54 20.57 -10.45
N GLU A 89 -1.49 21.70 -9.75
CA GLU A 89 -1.81 23.03 -10.31
C GLU A 89 -0.83 23.39 -11.43
N LYS A 90 0.48 23.31 -11.18
CA LYS A 90 1.51 23.60 -12.20
C LYS A 90 1.40 22.71 -13.44
N LEU A 91 1.05 21.42 -13.27
CA LEU A 91 0.80 20.49 -14.38
C LEU A 91 -0.46 20.87 -15.18
N LYS A 92 -1.52 21.32 -14.50
CA LYS A 92 -2.75 21.78 -15.14
C LYS A 92 -2.56 23.09 -15.91
N GLU A 93 -1.80 24.03 -15.35
CA GLU A 93 -1.42 25.28 -16.02
C GLU A 93 -0.43 25.07 -17.17
N GLY A 94 0.35 23.99 -17.12
CA GLY A 94 1.37 23.67 -18.13
C GLY A 94 2.73 24.32 -17.86
N SER A 95 2.94 24.90 -16.67
CA SER A 95 4.25 25.42 -16.25
C SER A 95 5.26 24.30 -15.94
N LEU A 96 4.78 23.10 -15.63
CA LEU A 96 5.55 21.86 -15.61
C LEU A 96 4.95 20.84 -16.58
N SER A 97 5.81 20.09 -17.27
CA SER A 97 5.36 19.00 -18.16
C SER A 97 5.23 17.67 -17.41
N PRO A 98 4.22 16.83 -17.73
CA PRO A 98 4.09 15.49 -17.16
C PRO A 98 5.34 14.63 -17.29
N GLU A 99 6.09 14.76 -18.39
CA GLU A 99 7.35 14.05 -18.61
C GLU A 99 8.41 14.48 -17.59
N SER A 100 8.60 15.79 -17.41
CA SER A 100 9.59 16.31 -16.46
C SER A 100 9.31 15.82 -15.04
N VAL A 101 8.02 15.75 -14.66
CA VAL A 101 7.60 15.25 -13.37
C VAL A 101 7.81 13.74 -13.25
N LEU A 102 7.31 12.96 -14.21
CA LEU A 102 7.44 11.51 -14.21
C LEU A 102 8.91 11.06 -14.14
N TYR A 103 9.77 11.56 -15.04
CA TYR A 103 11.16 11.12 -15.09
C TYR A 103 11.99 11.64 -13.91
N SER A 104 11.62 12.78 -13.31
CA SER A 104 12.23 13.23 -12.05
C SER A 104 11.91 12.27 -10.90
N TYR A 105 10.65 11.83 -10.79
CA TYR A 105 10.26 10.82 -9.80
C TYR A 105 10.83 9.44 -10.09
N MET A 106 10.99 9.03 -11.36
CA MET A 106 11.68 7.79 -11.71
C MET A 106 13.13 7.80 -11.22
N GLY A 107 13.88 8.88 -11.48
CA GLY A 107 15.24 9.02 -10.98
C GLY A 107 15.30 8.89 -9.46
N LYS A 108 14.42 9.61 -8.74
CA LYS A 108 14.41 9.56 -7.28
C LYS A 108 13.99 8.19 -6.73
N ALA A 109 13.03 7.52 -7.36
CA ALA A 109 12.59 6.19 -6.96
C ALA A 109 13.71 5.14 -7.07
N LEU A 110 14.56 5.24 -8.11
CA LEU A 110 15.72 4.36 -8.28
C LEU A 110 16.75 4.58 -7.15
N GLU A 111 17.08 5.85 -6.85
CA GLU A 111 17.98 6.20 -5.73
C GLU A 111 17.48 5.60 -4.41
N VAL A 112 16.20 5.84 -4.08
CA VAL A 112 15.60 5.31 -2.85
C VAL A 112 15.59 3.77 -2.86
N THR A 113 15.28 3.15 -3.99
CA THR A 113 15.26 1.68 -4.10
C THR A 113 16.63 1.07 -3.88
N GLN A 114 17.70 1.72 -4.33
CA GLN A 114 19.07 1.27 -4.08
C GLN A 114 19.41 1.28 -2.58
N GLU A 115 18.86 2.23 -1.82
CA GLU A 115 19.10 2.35 -0.38
C GLU A 115 18.24 1.40 0.45
N VAL A 116 16.95 1.23 0.10
CA VAL A 116 15.98 0.57 0.99
C VAL A 116 15.18 -0.58 0.36
N ASN A 117 15.43 -0.95 -0.91
CA ASN A 117 14.79 -2.07 -1.59
C ASN A 117 13.24 -2.04 -1.53
N CYS A 118 12.63 -0.92 -1.96
CA CYS A 118 11.18 -0.69 -1.89
C CYS A 118 10.41 -0.94 -3.20
N VAL A 119 11.06 -0.88 -4.37
CA VAL A 119 10.42 -1.14 -5.68
C VAL A 119 10.71 -2.57 -6.15
N ILE A 120 9.68 -3.25 -6.64
CA ILE A 120 9.76 -4.64 -7.14
C ILE A 120 9.46 -4.77 -8.63
N ASP A 121 8.96 -3.72 -9.27
CA ASP A 121 8.67 -3.71 -10.70
C ASP A 121 8.54 -2.27 -11.23
N PHE A 122 8.91 -2.06 -12.48
CA PHE A 122 8.72 -0.82 -13.22
C PHE A 122 7.51 -0.98 -14.17
N ILE A 123 6.48 -0.15 -14.00
CA ILE A 123 5.26 -0.21 -14.79
C ILE A 123 5.52 0.42 -16.16
N HIS A 124 5.99 -0.39 -17.13
CA HIS A 124 6.34 0.10 -18.48
C HIS A 124 5.17 0.78 -19.20
N GLY A 125 3.91 0.42 -18.88
CA GLY A 125 2.72 1.11 -19.37
C GLY A 125 2.58 2.58 -18.94
N CYS A 126 3.49 3.10 -18.09
CA CYS A 126 3.52 4.51 -17.71
C CYS A 126 3.84 5.44 -18.88
N GLU A 127 4.66 5.03 -19.85
CA GLU A 127 5.00 5.86 -21.02
C GLU A 127 3.80 5.97 -21.98
N ASP A 128 3.07 4.88 -22.18
CA ASP A 128 1.81 4.89 -22.93
C ASP A 128 0.77 5.78 -22.25
N GLN A 129 0.66 5.68 -20.91
CA GLN A 129 -0.23 6.52 -20.13
C GLN A 129 0.17 8.00 -20.22
N LEU A 130 1.46 8.30 -20.17
CA LEU A 130 2.00 9.64 -20.36
C LEU A 130 1.60 10.21 -21.74
N GLN A 131 1.72 9.42 -22.81
CA GLN A 131 1.25 9.86 -24.14
C GLN A 131 -0.26 10.10 -24.20
N LYS A 132 -1.06 9.29 -23.47
CA LYS A 132 -2.51 9.51 -23.37
C LYS A 132 -2.81 10.80 -22.60
N VAL A 133 -2.18 11.01 -21.46
CA VAL A 133 -2.32 12.22 -20.62
C VAL A 133 -2.03 13.47 -21.45
N LYS A 134 -0.95 13.50 -22.22
CA LYS A 134 -0.64 14.66 -23.10
C LYS A 134 -1.71 14.96 -24.16
N LYS A 135 -2.47 13.95 -24.59
CA LYS A 135 -3.53 14.07 -25.60
C LYS A 135 -4.91 14.28 -24.98
N GLN A 136 -5.04 14.21 -23.65
CA GLN A 136 -6.32 14.43 -22.98
C GLN A 136 -6.74 15.90 -23.15
N LYS A 137 -7.96 16.09 -23.67
CA LYS A 137 -8.57 17.42 -23.75
C LYS A 137 -8.94 17.95 -22.37
N GLU A 138 -9.45 17.07 -21.52
CA GLU A 138 -9.85 17.37 -20.15
C GLU A 138 -8.80 16.82 -19.18
N LYS A 139 -8.19 17.72 -18.41
CA LYS A 139 -7.19 17.36 -17.40
C LYS A 139 -7.89 16.93 -16.12
N GLY A 140 -7.84 15.63 -15.80
CA GLY A 140 -8.38 15.08 -14.56
C GLY A 140 -7.71 15.65 -13.30
N LEU A 141 -8.22 15.28 -12.12
CA LEU A 141 -7.74 15.82 -10.85
C LEU A 141 -6.28 15.46 -10.53
N LEU A 142 -5.79 14.35 -11.09
CA LEU A 142 -4.43 13.84 -10.89
C LEU A 142 -3.60 13.90 -12.19
N TYR A 143 -3.95 14.81 -13.11
CA TYR A 143 -3.28 14.97 -14.39
C TYR A 143 -1.76 15.06 -14.25
N GLY A 144 -1.05 14.07 -14.82
CA GLY A 144 0.41 14.01 -14.86
C GLY A 144 1.08 13.59 -13.54
N ILE A 145 0.32 13.28 -12.48
CA ILE A 145 0.87 12.89 -11.18
C ILE A 145 1.39 11.44 -11.24
N PRO A 146 2.69 11.20 -11.02
CA PRO A 146 3.23 9.84 -10.93
C PRO A 146 2.82 9.21 -9.60
N ILE A 147 2.33 7.96 -9.67
CA ILE A 147 1.86 7.24 -8.48
C ILE A 147 2.47 5.84 -8.34
N SER A 148 2.79 5.47 -7.10
CA SER A 148 3.25 4.13 -6.75
C SER A 148 2.06 3.22 -6.37
N ILE A 149 2.17 1.94 -6.71
CA ILE A 149 1.09 0.96 -6.52
C ILE A 149 1.59 -0.26 -5.75
N LYS A 150 0.99 -0.57 -4.60
CA LYS A 150 1.34 -1.75 -3.81
C LYS A 150 1.20 -3.05 -4.64
N ASP A 151 2.14 -3.98 -4.50
CA ASP A 151 2.28 -5.19 -5.34
C ASP A 151 0.96 -5.92 -5.64
N HIS A 152 0.13 -6.20 -4.64
CA HIS A 152 -1.09 -6.99 -4.82
C HIS A 152 -2.21 -6.34 -5.67
N ILE A 153 -2.06 -5.06 -6.04
CA ILE A 153 -3.03 -4.34 -6.87
C ILE A 153 -2.69 -4.58 -8.35
N ASN A 154 -3.61 -5.16 -9.12
CA ASN A 154 -3.32 -5.51 -10.50
C ASN A 154 -3.04 -4.27 -11.35
N CYS A 155 -1.96 -4.36 -12.14
CA CYS A 155 -1.62 -3.46 -13.22
C CYS A 155 -1.45 -4.33 -14.48
N LYS A 156 -2.09 -3.94 -15.58
CA LYS A 156 -2.04 -4.68 -16.85
C LYS A 156 -0.60 -4.88 -17.31
N GLY A 157 -0.25 -6.09 -17.71
CA GLY A 157 1.10 -6.47 -18.16
C GLY A 157 2.08 -6.77 -17.03
N HIS A 158 1.65 -6.70 -15.77
CA HIS A 158 2.51 -6.91 -14.60
C HIS A 158 2.02 -8.07 -13.73
N VAL A 159 2.94 -8.64 -12.94
CA VAL A 159 2.62 -9.64 -11.93
C VAL A 159 2.18 -8.94 -10.65
N SER A 160 1.23 -9.53 -9.93
CA SER A 160 0.89 -9.16 -8.55
C SER A 160 1.23 -10.34 -7.66
N SER A 161 2.40 -10.30 -7.02
CA SER A 161 3.02 -11.48 -6.44
C SER A 161 2.38 -11.92 -5.12
N GLY A 162 1.83 -10.98 -4.34
CA GLY A 162 1.35 -11.25 -2.97
C GLY A 162 2.46 -11.72 -2.02
N GLY A 163 3.73 -11.58 -2.42
CA GLY A 163 4.87 -12.20 -1.74
C GLY A 163 4.85 -13.74 -1.81
N LEU A 164 4.13 -14.33 -2.77
CA LEU A 164 3.90 -15.77 -2.90
C LEU A 164 4.43 -16.31 -4.23
N VAL A 165 5.33 -17.29 -4.15
CA VAL A 165 5.93 -17.94 -5.34
C VAL A 165 4.88 -18.55 -6.26
N LYS A 166 3.74 -19.00 -5.72
CA LYS A 166 2.62 -19.56 -6.49
C LYS A 166 2.06 -18.57 -7.53
N LEU A 167 2.12 -17.28 -7.24
CA LEU A 167 1.57 -16.22 -8.08
C LEU A 167 2.57 -15.66 -9.10
N LEU A 168 3.84 -16.07 -9.03
CA LEU A 168 4.85 -15.71 -10.02
C LEU A 168 4.54 -16.35 -11.38
N GLY A 169 4.80 -15.58 -12.45
CA GLY A 169 4.50 -15.93 -13.84
C GLY A 169 3.04 -15.69 -14.25
N GLN A 170 2.17 -15.21 -13.34
CA GLN A 170 0.77 -14.89 -13.64
C GLN A 170 0.62 -13.40 -13.93
N VAL A 171 0.97 -13.02 -15.17
CA VAL A 171 0.79 -11.65 -15.66
C VAL A 171 -0.70 -11.29 -15.67
N LYS A 172 -1.03 -10.06 -15.23
CA LYS A 172 -2.41 -9.58 -15.21
C LYS A 172 -2.78 -8.97 -16.56
N GLU A 173 -3.88 -9.46 -17.14
CA GLU A 173 -4.40 -8.96 -18.42
C GLU A 173 -5.08 -7.59 -18.31
N GLU A 174 -5.53 -7.24 -17.10
CA GLU A 174 -6.29 -6.03 -16.84
C GLU A 174 -5.79 -5.29 -15.60
N ASP A 175 -5.94 -3.97 -15.64
CA ASP A 175 -5.80 -3.11 -14.48
C ASP A 175 -6.93 -3.37 -13.49
N SER A 176 -6.63 -3.28 -12.19
CA SER A 176 -7.65 -3.18 -11.15
C SER A 176 -8.56 -1.95 -11.36
N VAL A 177 -9.77 -1.97 -10.81
CA VAL A 177 -10.71 -0.84 -10.95
C VAL A 177 -10.09 0.46 -10.45
N ILE A 178 -9.39 0.44 -9.30
CA ILE A 178 -8.74 1.63 -8.77
C ILE A 178 -7.65 2.17 -9.72
N VAL A 179 -6.84 1.31 -10.34
CA VAL A 179 -5.81 1.72 -11.30
C VAL A 179 -6.45 2.31 -12.56
N ARG A 180 -7.57 1.75 -13.03
CA ARG A 180 -8.33 2.31 -14.17
C ARG A 180 -8.84 3.71 -13.86
N VAL A 181 -9.42 3.93 -12.67
CA VAL A 181 -9.92 5.24 -12.23
C VAL A 181 -8.78 6.24 -12.06
N LEU A 182 -7.65 5.82 -11.48
CA LEU A 182 -6.47 6.69 -11.35
C LEU A 182 -5.97 7.13 -12.73
N LYS A 183 -5.88 6.21 -13.70
CA LYS A 183 -5.51 6.53 -15.08
C LYS A 183 -6.53 7.43 -15.78
N SER A 184 -7.84 7.26 -15.53
CA SER A 184 -8.88 8.15 -16.10
C SER A 184 -8.80 9.56 -15.53
N GLN A 185 -8.37 9.71 -14.27
CA GLN A 185 -8.09 11.00 -13.62
C GLN A 185 -6.74 11.61 -14.04
N GLY A 186 -6.03 10.98 -14.99
CA GLY A 186 -4.78 11.49 -15.56
C GLY A 186 -3.52 11.14 -14.75
N ALA A 187 -3.63 10.31 -13.71
CA ALA A 187 -2.47 9.83 -12.97
C ALA A 187 -1.64 8.84 -13.81
N ILE A 188 -0.37 8.69 -13.44
CA ILE A 188 0.60 7.84 -14.13
C ILE A 188 1.18 6.81 -13.15
N PRO A 189 0.58 5.61 -13.02
CA PRO A 189 1.18 4.51 -12.28
C PRO A 189 2.53 4.12 -12.90
N PHE A 190 3.61 4.17 -12.14
CA PHE A 190 4.97 3.99 -12.68
C PHE A 190 5.80 2.88 -12.01
N VAL A 191 5.49 2.49 -10.77
CA VAL A 191 6.20 1.40 -10.07
C VAL A 191 5.26 0.55 -9.24
N LYS A 192 5.64 -0.71 -9.01
CA LYS A 192 5.05 -1.56 -7.98
C LYS A 192 5.97 -1.66 -6.77
N THR A 193 5.42 -1.54 -5.56
CA THR A 193 6.23 -1.56 -4.34
C THR A 193 6.14 -2.87 -3.57
N ASN A 194 7.21 -3.18 -2.83
CA ASN A 194 7.37 -4.40 -2.06
C ASN A 194 6.32 -4.55 -0.93
N ILE A 195 6.11 -5.80 -0.52
CA ILE A 195 5.17 -6.22 0.53
C ILE A 195 5.78 -7.37 1.34
N PRO A 196 5.34 -7.63 2.58
CA PRO A 196 5.71 -8.87 3.26
C PRO A 196 5.01 -10.09 2.64
N GLN A 197 5.62 -11.26 2.82
CA GLN A 197 5.02 -12.53 2.39
C GLN A 197 3.60 -12.68 2.96
N THR A 198 2.62 -12.96 2.09
CA THR A 198 1.17 -13.03 2.40
C THR A 198 0.51 -11.72 2.83
N MET A 199 1.22 -10.59 2.96
CA MET A 199 0.64 -9.33 3.46
C MET A 199 0.07 -9.35 4.90
N ILE A 200 0.17 -10.47 5.62
CA ILE A 200 -0.24 -10.61 7.04
C ILE A 200 0.99 -10.45 7.93
N ASN A 201 1.61 -9.27 7.84
CA ASN A 201 2.74 -8.89 8.68
C ASN A 201 2.84 -7.35 8.69
N TYR A 202 3.25 -6.78 9.82
CA TYR A 202 3.54 -5.36 9.95
C TYR A 202 5.01 -5.02 9.66
N ASP A 203 5.85 -6.00 9.31
CA ASP A 203 7.15 -5.79 8.66
C ASP A 203 7.03 -5.88 7.12
N CYS A 204 8.11 -5.70 6.38
CA CYS A 204 8.12 -5.72 4.91
C CYS A 204 9.27 -6.56 4.34
N SER A 205 9.11 -7.89 4.39
CA SER A 205 10.08 -8.83 3.82
C SER A 205 9.38 -10.05 3.21
N ASN A 206 9.90 -10.52 2.07
CA ASN A 206 9.49 -11.78 1.47
C ASN A 206 10.69 -12.46 0.81
N LEU A 207 10.60 -13.78 0.60
CA LEU A 207 11.69 -14.56 0.03
C LEU A 207 12.01 -14.19 -1.43
N ILE A 208 11.07 -13.58 -2.17
CA ILE A 208 11.22 -13.28 -3.59
C ILE A 208 12.11 -12.04 -3.77
N PHE A 209 11.70 -10.91 -3.18
CA PHE A 209 12.33 -9.60 -3.39
C PHE A 209 13.17 -9.12 -2.20
N GLY A 210 13.19 -9.85 -1.09
CA GLY A 210 13.96 -9.51 0.11
C GLY A 210 13.26 -8.51 1.02
N GLN A 211 14.03 -7.96 1.94
CA GLN A 211 13.57 -7.02 2.98
C GLN A 211 13.63 -5.58 2.48
N THR A 212 12.59 -4.81 2.78
CA THR A 212 12.58 -3.35 2.64
C THR A 212 12.95 -2.70 3.97
N LEU A 213 13.76 -1.65 3.93
CA LEU A 213 14.23 -0.92 5.11
C LEU A 213 13.50 0.43 5.27
N ASN A 214 13.53 1.00 6.48
CA ASN A 214 12.98 2.33 6.72
C ASN A 214 13.98 3.41 6.27
N PRO A 215 13.60 4.37 5.41
CA PRO A 215 14.51 5.41 4.91
C PRO A 215 14.95 6.40 6.01
N LEU A 216 14.22 6.51 7.12
CA LEU A 216 14.62 7.35 8.25
C LEU A 216 15.67 6.67 9.15
N ASN A 217 15.73 5.34 9.12
CA ASN A 217 16.71 4.54 9.84
C ASN A 217 16.77 3.11 9.26
N HIS A 218 17.86 2.78 8.56
CA HIS A 218 18.02 1.49 7.87
C HIS A 218 18.03 0.27 8.80
N GLN A 219 18.15 0.45 10.12
CA GLN A 219 18.03 -0.63 11.12
C GLN A 219 16.59 -0.87 11.59
N LYS A 220 15.60 -0.16 11.04
CA LYS A 220 14.19 -0.24 11.42
C LYS A 220 13.34 -0.73 10.27
N THR A 221 12.22 -1.36 10.61
CA THR A 221 11.19 -1.72 9.65
C THR A 221 10.49 -0.46 9.12
N PRO A 222 10.16 -0.40 7.82
CA PRO A 222 9.30 0.65 7.28
C PRO A 222 7.83 0.48 7.70
N GLY A 223 7.49 -0.61 8.40
CA GLY A 223 6.12 -1.02 8.67
C GLY A 223 5.56 -1.85 7.52
N GLY A 224 4.30 -2.27 7.64
CA GLY A 224 3.72 -3.22 6.72
C GLY A 224 2.21 -3.38 6.92
N SER A 225 1.49 -3.96 5.97
CA SER A 225 2.04 -4.62 4.77
C SER A 225 2.29 -3.70 3.57
N SER A 226 1.96 -2.40 3.64
CA SER A 226 2.29 -1.41 2.59
C SER A 226 3.67 -0.77 2.82
N GLY A 227 4.65 -1.58 3.25
CA GLY A 227 5.97 -1.08 3.65
C GLY A 227 6.78 -0.48 2.50
N GLY A 228 6.70 -1.07 1.30
CA GLY A 228 7.31 -0.51 0.10
C GLY A 228 6.77 0.88 -0.26
N GLU A 229 5.46 1.10 -0.14
CA GLU A 229 4.84 2.43 -0.33
C GLU A 229 5.38 3.43 0.71
N GLY A 230 5.38 3.04 1.99
CA GLY A 230 5.88 3.89 3.08
C GLY A 230 7.34 4.31 2.87
N ALA A 231 8.20 3.34 2.55
CA ALA A 231 9.62 3.59 2.30
C ALA A 231 9.85 4.47 1.07
N LEU A 232 9.15 4.20 -0.04
CA LEU A 232 9.33 4.94 -1.29
C LEU A 232 8.88 6.41 -1.16
N ILE A 233 7.71 6.66 -0.57
CA ILE A 233 7.17 8.01 -0.42
C ILE A 233 8.00 8.83 0.58
N ALA A 234 8.42 8.22 1.70
CA ALA A 234 9.25 8.90 2.69
C ALA A 234 10.66 9.20 2.18
N GLY A 235 11.22 8.35 1.31
CA GLY A 235 12.46 8.65 0.58
C GLY A 235 12.29 9.70 -0.52
N GLY A 236 11.06 10.20 -0.78
CA GLY A 236 10.76 11.17 -1.83
C GLY A 236 10.69 10.59 -3.24
N GLY A 237 10.75 9.26 -3.39
CA GLY A 237 10.69 8.55 -4.67
C GLY A 237 9.29 8.43 -5.26
N SER A 238 8.25 8.76 -4.50
CA SER A 238 6.87 8.88 -4.97
C SER A 238 6.18 10.03 -4.23
N ILE A 239 5.22 10.69 -4.89
CA ILE A 239 4.41 11.76 -4.26
C ILE A 239 3.10 11.24 -3.67
N LEU A 240 2.58 10.16 -4.24
CA LEU A 240 1.31 9.53 -3.86
C LEU A 240 1.40 8.03 -4.12
N GLY A 241 0.95 7.25 -3.15
CA GLY A 241 0.90 5.81 -3.23
C GLY A 241 -0.46 5.24 -2.89
N ILE A 242 -0.75 4.04 -3.39
CA ILE A 242 -1.96 3.29 -3.04
C ILE A 242 -1.58 2.04 -2.27
N GLY A 243 -1.95 2.03 -0.99
CA GLY A 243 -1.81 0.88 -0.10
C GLY A 243 -3.10 0.09 0.08
N SER A 244 -3.04 -0.90 0.98
CA SER A 244 -4.21 -1.63 1.48
C SER A 244 -4.12 -1.85 2.98
N ASP A 245 -5.26 -1.87 3.66
CA ASP A 245 -5.36 -1.93 5.12
C ASP A 245 -6.57 -2.75 5.55
N VAL A 246 -6.29 -3.82 6.30
CA VAL A 246 -7.27 -4.61 7.07
C VAL A 246 -7.08 -4.31 8.56
N ALA A 247 -5.82 -4.36 9.01
CA ALA A 247 -5.43 -4.27 10.41
C ALA A 247 -4.21 -3.35 10.61
N GLY A 248 -4.15 -2.23 9.90
CA GLY A 248 -3.11 -1.21 10.06
C GLY A 248 -2.18 -1.05 8.86
N SER A 249 -2.35 -1.84 7.80
CA SER A 249 -1.35 -1.92 6.73
C SER A 249 -1.15 -0.67 5.87
N ILE A 250 -1.98 0.38 6.01
CA ILE A 250 -1.69 1.74 5.51
C ILE A 250 -1.15 2.62 6.65
N ARG A 251 -1.78 2.55 7.81
CA ARG A 251 -1.49 3.40 8.98
C ARG A 251 -0.12 3.14 9.60
N LEU A 252 0.27 1.88 9.75
CA LEU A 252 1.55 1.46 10.32
C LEU A 252 2.74 1.93 9.48
N PRO A 253 2.83 1.62 8.16
CA PRO A 253 3.93 2.11 7.37
C PRO A 253 3.93 3.64 7.23
N SER A 254 2.77 4.29 7.22
CA SER A 254 2.69 5.75 7.26
C SER A 254 3.28 6.30 8.57
N SER A 255 2.89 5.74 9.72
CA SER A 255 3.42 6.18 11.02
C SER A 255 4.92 5.91 11.16
N PHE A 256 5.42 4.75 10.72
CA PHE A 256 6.83 4.38 10.89
C PHE A 256 7.75 5.18 9.97
N CYS A 257 7.25 5.59 8.80
CA CYS A 257 8.01 6.36 7.82
C CYS A 257 7.73 7.88 7.87
N GLY A 258 6.90 8.36 8.80
CA GLY A 258 6.62 9.79 8.98
C GLY A 258 5.74 10.41 7.89
N LEU A 259 4.71 9.68 7.46
CA LEU A 259 3.79 10.06 6.38
C LEU A 259 2.34 10.16 6.87
N CYS A 260 1.47 10.67 5.99
CA CYS A 260 0.03 10.59 6.14
C CYS A 260 -0.52 9.38 5.38
N GLY A 261 -1.46 8.65 5.98
CA GLY A 261 -2.16 7.55 5.32
C GLY A 261 -3.61 7.46 5.77
N LEU A 262 -4.52 7.25 4.83
CA LEU A 262 -5.95 7.13 5.10
C LEU A 262 -6.41 5.70 4.83
N LYS A 263 -7.06 5.10 5.83
CA LYS A 263 -7.86 3.87 5.67
C LYS A 263 -9.34 4.27 5.57
N PRO A 264 -9.96 4.30 4.38
CA PRO A 264 -11.37 4.59 4.24
C PRO A 264 -12.28 3.57 4.96
N THR A 265 -13.57 3.88 5.00
CA THR A 265 -14.61 2.90 5.36
C THR A 265 -14.56 1.73 4.38
N GLY A 266 -14.82 0.51 4.87
CA GLY A 266 -14.96 -0.67 4.01
C GLY A 266 -15.96 -0.40 2.88
N ASN A 267 -15.61 -0.80 1.66
CA ASN A 267 -16.39 -0.58 0.44
C ASN A 267 -16.62 0.90 0.08
N ARG A 268 -15.78 1.83 0.54
CA ARG A 268 -15.74 3.21 -0.02
C ARG A 268 -14.99 3.28 -1.36
N ILE A 269 -14.08 2.35 -1.60
CA ILE A 269 -13.26 2.24 -2.82
C ILE A 269 -13.33 0.79 -3.30
N SER A 270 -13.38 0.60 -4.62
CA SER A 270 -13.44 -0.73 -5.23
C SER A 270 -12.23 -1.58 -4.87
N LYS A 271 -12.46 -2.87 -4.67
CA LYS A 271 -11.43 -3.89 -4.48
C LYS A 271 -11.37 -4.87 -5.66
N LEU A 272 -12.09 -4.59 -6.75
CA LEU A 272 -12.07 -5.45 -7.93
C LEU A 272 -10.71 -5.39 -8.62
N GLY A 273 -10.18 -6.57 -8.96
CA GLY A 273 -8.87 -6.72 -9.57
C GLY A 273 -7.71 -6.58 -8.58
N VAL A 274 -7.88 -6.94 -7.31
CA VAL A 274 -6.76 -7.09 -6.36
C VAL A 274 -6.53 -8.56 -6.01
N VAL A 275 -5.26 -8.93 -5.82
CA VAL A 275 -4.88 -10.24 -5.31
C VAL A 275 -5.02 -10.24 -3.80
N SER A 276 -5.75 -11.23 -3.25
CA SER A 276 -5.82 -11.48 -1.82
C SER A 276 -5.41 -12.92 -1.50
N PRO A 277 -4.59 -13.15 -0.47
CA PRO A 277 -4.28 -14.50 0.01
C PRO A 277 -5.47 -15.15 0.74
N ILE A 278 -6.42 -14.35 1.23
CA ILE A 278 -7.63 -14.80 1.91
C ILE A 278 -8.84 -14.20 1.19
N THR A 279 -9.66 -15.04 0.58
CA THR A 279 -10.89 -14.64 -0.11
C THR A 279 -12.12 -14.97 0.75
N GLY A 280 -13.22 -14.24 0.57
CA GLY A 280 -14.49 -14.51 1.27
C GLY A 280 -14.56 -14.04 2.73
N MET A 281 -13.58 -13.29 3.24
CA MET A 281 -13.63 -12.72 4.59
C MET A 281 -14.45 -11.41 4.62
N TYR A 282 -15.65 -11.48 5.20
CA TYR A 282 -16.57 -10.33 5.29
C TYR A 282 -16.63 -9.69 6.69
N SER A 283 -16.20 -10.39 7.74
CA SER A 283 -16.25 -9.88 9.13
C SER A 283 -15.31 -8.70 9.37
N VAL A 284 -14.09 -8.77 8.83
CA VAL A 284 -13.10 -7.69 8.88
C VAL A 284 -12.65 -7.38 7.46
N THR A 285 -13.29 -6.38 6.84
CA THR A 285 -13.02 -6.08 5.43
C THR A 285 -11.77 -5.23 5.27
N GLY A 286 -10.88 -5.64 4.37
CA GLY A 286 -9.82 -4.77 3.89
C GLY A 286 -10.36 -3.63 3.05
N THR A 287 -9.60 -2.55 2.97
CA THR A 287 -9.80 -1.43 2.05
C THR A 287 -8.50 -1.05 1.35
N LEU A 288 -8.63 -0.41 0.19
CA LEU A 288 -7.55 0.34 -0.44
C LEU A 288 -7.61 1.80 0.03
N GLY A 289 -6.48 2.49 0.00
CA GLY A 289 -6.43 3.90 0.40
C GLY A 289 -5.10 4.57 0.08
N PRO A 290 -5.09 5.92 0.05
CA PRO A 290 -3.91 6.69 -0.30
C PRO A 290 -2.91 6.82 0.85
N MET A 291 -1.64 6.96 0.48
CA MET A 291 -0.50 7.34 1.32
C MET A 291 0.23 8.51 0.64
N ALA A 292 0.58 9.55 1.41
CA ALA A 292 1.23 10.75 0.89
C ALA A 292 1.99 11.50 2.01
N ARG A 293 2.69 12.58 1.65
CA ARG A 293 3.46 13.40 2.62
C ARG A 293 2.60 14.39 3.41
N ASP A 294 1.38 14.65 2.96
CA ASP A 294 0.46 15.60 3.56
C ASP A 294 -1.01 15.16 3.41
N VAL A 295 -1.88 15.68 4.27
CA VAL A 295 -3.31 15.34 4.34
C VAL A 295 -4.07 15.81 3.10
N ASP A 296 -3.68 16.95 2.52
CA ASP A 296 -4.35 17.54 1.37
C ASP A 296 -4.14 16.68 0.11
N SER A 297 -2.99 16.04 0.00
CA SER A 297 -2.72 15.03 -1.02
C SER A 297 -3.62 13.80 -0.89
N LEU A 298 -3.87 13.34 0.34
CA LEU A 298 -4.82 12.25 0.57
C LEU A 298 -6.24 12.65 0.14
N ALA A 299 -6.67 13.86 0.49
CA ALA A 299 -7.98 14.40 0.14
C ALA A 299 -8.13 14.54 -1.39
N LEU A 300 -7.13 15.09 -2.07
CA LEU A 300 -7.13 15.22 -3.54
C LEU A 300 -7.23 13.85 -4.22
N CYS A 301 -6.50 12.84 -3.73
CA CYS A 301 -6.61 11.48 -4.24
C CYS A 301 -8.01 10.88 -4.01
N MET A 302 -8.55 11.01 -2.79
CA MET A 302 -9.90 10.53 -2.49
C MET A 302 -10.96 11.22 -3.36
N LYS A 303 -10.84 12.53 -3.58
CA LYS A 303 -11.72 13.30 -4.47
C LYS A 303 -11.64 12.81 -5.92
N ALA A 304 -10.44 12.50 -6.41
CA ALA A 304 -10.25 11.91 -7.74
C ALA A 304 -10.86 10.51 -7.87
N LEU A 305 -10.73 9.69 -6.83
CA LEU A 305 -11.25 8.31 -6.82
C LEU A 305 -12.77 8.24 -6.68
N LEU A 306 -13.40 9.15 -5.93
CA LEU A 306 -14.84 9.19 -5.68
C LEU A 306 -15.59 9.92 -6.81
N CYS A 307 -15.49 9.37 -8.02
CA CYS A 307 -16.10 9.89 -9.24
C CYS A 307 -17.00 8.86 -9.94
N ASP A 308 -17.77 9.31 -10.92
CA ASP A 308 -18.72 8.47 -11.67
C ASP A 308 -18.08 7.22 -12.27
N GLU A 309 -16.83 7.32 -12.76
CA GLU A 309 -16.13 6.17 -13.35
C GLU A 309 -15.88 5.05 -12.32
N MET A 310 -15.60 5.38 -11.05
CA MET A 310 -15.46 4.38 -9.98
C MET A 310 -16.77 3.64 -9.76
N PHE A 311 -17.88 4.38 -9.63
CA PHE A 311 -19.20 3.82 -9.35
C PHE A 311 -19.76 3.06 -10.56
N ARG A 312 -19.38 3.46 -11.78
CA ARG A 312 -19.74 2.77 -13.02
C ARG A 312 -18.98 1.46 -13.19
N LEU A 313 -17.69 1.43 -12.86
CA LEU A 313 -16.86 0.22 -12.96
C LEU A 313 -17.13 -0.79 -11.84
N ASP A 314 -17.58 -0.33 -10.68
CA ASP A 314 -18.01 -1.18 -9.57
C ASP A 314 -19.35 -0.70 -8.98
N PRO A 315 -20.48 -1.15 -9.56
CA PRO A 315 -21.82 -0.78 -9.10
C PRO A 315 -22.18 -1.32 -7.70
N THR A 316 -21.31 -2.11 -7.06
CA THR A 316 -21.54 -2.59 -5.69
C THR A 316 -21.20 -1.54 -4.63
N LEU A 317 -20.51 -0.47 -5.03
CA LEU A 317 -20.16 0.64 -4.15
C LEU A 317 -21.35 1.60 -3.99
N PRO A 318 -21.56 2.17 -2.79
CA PRO A 318 -22.48 3.29 -2.65
C PRO A 318 -21.89 4.52 -3.36
N PRO A 319 -22.62 5.17 -4.29
CA PRO A 319 -22.12 6.29 -5.08
C PRO A 319 -22.11 7.59 -4.26
N ILE A 320 -21.28 7.64 -3.22
CA ILE A 320 -21.15 8.78 -2.30
C ILE A 320 -19.93 9.61 -2.71
N PRO A 321 -20.12 10.80 -3.33
CA PRO A 321 -19.02 11.64 -3.78
C PRO A 321 -18.18 12.13 -2.60
N PHE A 322 -17.03 12.73 -2.93
CA PHE A 322 -16.25 13.47 -1.93
C PHE A 322 -16.98 14.77 -1.58
N ASP A 323 -17.07 15.08 -0.29
CA ASP A 323 -17.77 16.26 0.22
C ASP A 323 -16.75 17.34 0.59
N ASP A 324 -16.59 18.33 -0.30
CA ASP A 324 -15.67 19.45 -0.13
C ASP A 324 -16.07 20.35 1.04
N GLU A 325 -17.36 20.52 1.31
CA GLU A 325 -17.85 21.37 2.40
C GLU A 325 -17.47 20.76 3.76
N VAL A 326 -17.67 19.45 3.90
CA VAL A 326 -17.26 18.71 5.11
C VAL A 326 -15.75 18.76 5.30
N TYR A 327 -14.98 18.55 4.24
CA TYR A 327 -13.52 18.53 4.33
C TYR A 327 -12.91 19.92 4.63
N THR A 328 -13.47 20.99 4.06
CA THR A 328 -12.98 22.37 4.25
C THR A 328 -13.58 23.09 5.45
N SER A 329 -14.57 22.49 6.13
CA SER A 329 -15.20 23.05 7.32
C SER A 329 -14.19 23.38 8.42
N SER A 330 -14.27 24.60 8.93
CA SER A 330 -13.49 25.12 10.06
C SER A 330 -14.26 25.13 11.39
N LYS A 331 -15.44 24.51 11.43
CA LYS A 331 -16.27 24.47 12.65
C LYS A 331 -15.53 23.79 13.80
N PRO A 332 -15.64 24.31 15.04
CA PRO A 332 -15.10 23.64 16.21
C PRO A 332 -15.61 22.19 16.30
N LEU A 333 -14.72 21.28 16.71
CA LEU A 333 -14.98 19.85 16.74
C LEU A 333 -15.12 19.38 18.18
N ARG A 334 -15.88 18.30 18.37
CA ARG A 334 -15.89 17.52 19.61
C ARG A 334 -15.05 16.27 19.39
N ILE A 335 -13.94 16.17 20.10
CA ILE A 335 -12.90 15.18 19.88
C ILE A 335 -12.78 14.31 21.12
N GLY A 336 -13.11 13.03 20.98
CA GLY A 336 -12.76 12.00 21.96
C GLY A 336 -11.29 11.64 21.84
N TYR A 337 -10.58 11.49 22.96
CA TYR A 337 -9.20 11.01 22.99
C TYR A 337 -8.98 9.96 24.07
N TYR A 338 -8.02 9.07 23.84
CA TYR A 338 -7.49 8.13 24.82
C TYR A 338 -5.98 8.10 24.73
N GLU A 339 -5.29 7.84 25.85
CA GLU A 339 -3.82 7.74 25.86
C GLU A 339 -3.34 6.31 25.64
N GLY A 340 -4.15 5.32 25.99
CA GLY A 340 -3.90 3.89 25.77
C GLY A 340 -5.24 3.14 25.66
N ASP A 341 -5.19 1.97 25.07
CA ASP A 341 -6.36 1.11 24.83
C ASP A 341 -6.60 0.07 25.95
N GLY A 342 -5.77 0.09 26.99
CA GLY A 342 -5.80 -0.88 28.09
C GLY A 342 -5.22 -2.25 27.73
N TYR A 343 -4.73 -2.43 26.51
CA TYR A 343 -4.18 -3.69 26.00
C TYR A 343 -2.69 -3.54 25.70
N PHE A 344 -2.33 -2.62 24.81
CA PHE A 344 -0.96 -2.32 24.47
C PHE A 344 -0.48 -1.09 25.24
N GLN A 345 0.61 -1.23 25.98
CA GLN A 345 1.20 -0.09 26.66
C GLN A 345 1.83 0.86 25.63
N PRO A 346 1.33 2.11 25.53
CA PRO A 346 1.89 3.07 24.59
C PRO A 346 3.27 3.53 25.10
N SER A 347 4.23 3.64 24.18
CA SER A 347 5.56 4.15 24.50
C SER A 347 5.51 5.60 25.02
N PRO A 348 6.56 6.07 25.74
CA PRO A 348 6.61 7.46 26.20
C PRO A 348 6.44 8.48 25.07
N SER A 349 7.00 8.21 23.88
CA SER A 349 6.86 9.08 22.71
C SER A 349 5.43 9.11 22.16
N MET A 350 4.71 7.98 22.17
CA MET A 350 3.31 7.92 21.73
C MET A 350 2.41 8.71 22.68
N LYS A 351 2.56 8.51 24.00
CA LYS A 351 1.80 9.27 25.00
C LYS A 351 2.02 10.78 24.84
N ARG A 352 3.29 11.19 24.71
CA ARG A 352 3.66 12.59 24.51
C ARG A 352 3.03 13.16 23.24
N ALA A 353 3.07 12.45 22.12
CA ALA A 353 2.49 12.92 20.85
C ALA A 353 0.97 13.13 20.95
N ILE A 354 0.26 12.24 21.64
CA ILE A 354 -1.18 12.37 21.91
C ILE A 354 -1.44 13.61 22.79
N GLN A 355 -0.67 13.80 23.85
CA GLN A 355 -0.82 14.93 24.78
C GLN A 355 -0.54 16.28 24.13
N GLU A 356 0.53 16.38 23.33
CA GLU A 356 0.84 17.58 22.55
C GLU A 356 -0.26 17.90 21.55
N THR A 357 -0.76 16.90 20.82
CA THR A 357 -1.85 17.09 19.85
C THR A 357 -3.15 17.51 20.52
N ARG A 358 -3.49 16.89 21.66
CA ARG A 358 -4.62 17.31 22.49
C ARG A 358 -4.53 18.79 22.85
N LYS A 359 -3.37 19.23 23.33
CA LYS A 359 -3.15 20.63 23.72
C LYS A 359 -3.33 21.57 22.53
N LEU A 360 -2.71 21.27 21.40
CA LEU A 360 -2.83 22.06 20.17
C LEU A 360 -4.29 22.17 19.69
N LEU A 361 -5.07 21.08 19.77
CA LEU A 361 -6.48 21.08 19.42
C LEU A 361 -7.34 21.92 20.37
N GLN A 362 -7.03 21.90 21.67
CA GLN A 362 -7.71 22.76 22.66
C GLN A 362 -7.39 24.23 22.42
N GLU A 363 -6.13 24.56 22.15
CA GLU A 363 -5.68 25.92 21.82
C GLU A 363 -6.31 26.44 20.52
N ALA A 364 -6.58 25.56 19.56
CA ALA A 364 -7.31 25.88 18.33
C ALA A 364 -8.85 25.99 18.52
N GLY A 365 -9.36 25.86 19.75
CA GLY A 365 -10.78 26.05 20.08
C GLY A 365 -11.66 24.80 19.94
N HIS A 366 -11.08 23.61 19.76
CA HIS A 366 -11.84 22.35 19.75
C HIS A 366 -12.14 21.87 21.17
N THR A 367 -13.29 21.21 21.34
CA THR A 367 -13.62 20.53 22.61
C THR A 367 -12.99 19.16 22.62
N VAL A 368 -12.00 18.93 23.48
CA VAL A 368 -11.28 17.64 23.59
C VAL A 368 -11.59 16.99 24.93
N SER A 369 -12.22 15.82 24.90
CA SER A 369 -12.71 15.11 26.10
C SER A 369 -12.15 13.69 26.16
N PHE A 370 -11.78 13.26 27.36
CA PHE A 370 -11.33 11.88 27.56
C PHE A 370 -12.46 10.92 27.21
N TYR A 371 -12.14 9.90 26.45
CA TYR A 371 -13.05 8.83 26.07
C TYR A 371 -12.38 7.51 26.35
N ALA A 372 -12.91 6.75 27.32
CA ALA A 372 -12.42 5.41 27.60
C ALA A 372 -12.83 4.51 26.43
N CYS A 373 -11.86 3.92 25.75
CA CYS A 373 -12.11 2.81 24.85
C CYS A 373 -12.25 1.55 25.72
N GLY A 374 -13.43 1.31 26.29
CA GLY A 374 -13.69 0.08 27.01
C GLY A 374 -13.65 -1.09 26.02
N TYR A 375 -12.63 -1.95 26.09
CA TYR A 375 -12.57 -3.17 25.27
C TYR A 375 -13.83 -4.05 25.49
N GLN A 376 -14.38 -4.02 26.71
CA GLN A 376 -15.67 -4.64 27.05
C GLN A 376 -16.87 -3.96 26.39
N GLU A 377 -16.89 -2.64 26.28
CA GLU A 377 -17.96 -1.90 25.62
C GLU A 377 -17.93 -2.09 24.10
N LEU A 378 -16.74 -2.22 23.50
CA LEU A 378 -16.57 -2.55 22.08
C LEU A 378 -16.98 -3.99 21.76
N LEU A 379 -16.66 -4.95 22.64
CA LEU A 379 -17.16 -6.33 22.53
C LEU A 379 -18.67 -6.40 22.75
N SER A 380 -19.21 -5.70 23.74
CA SER A 380 -20.65 -5.57 23.98
C SER A 380 -21.37 -4.88 22.82
N PHE A 381 -20.78 -3.85 22.20
CA PHE A 381 -21.31 -3.19 21.01
C PHE A 381 -21.34 -4.13 19.80
N CYS A 382 -20.23 -4.83 19.54
CA CYS A 382 -20.15 -5.83 18.47
C CYS A 382 -21.10 -7.03 18.69
N SER A 383 -21.43 -7.36 19.93
CA SER A 383 -22.38 -8.42 20.27
C SER A 383 -23.83 -7.96 20.40
N SER A 384 -24.11 -6.65 20.45
CA SER A 384 -25.46 -6.09 20.63
C SER A 384 -26.05 -5.43 19.38
N GLN A 385 -25.31 -5.31 18.28
CA GLN A 385 -25.81 -4.70 17.04
C GLN A 385 -26.75 -5.63 16.27
N ASN A 386 -28.02 -5.64 16.66
CA ASN A 386 -29.10 -5.42 15.70
C ASN A 386 -29.06 -3.92 15.34
N LEU A 387 -28.85 -3.65 14.06
CA LEU A 387 -28.60 -2.32 13.49
C LEU A 387 -29.69 -1.30 13.82
N ASP A 388 -29.30 -0.15 14.36
CA ASP A 388 -29.97 1.11 14.03
C ASP A 388 -28.95 2.24 13.80
N LYS A 389 -29.30 3.12 12.86
CA LYS A 389 -28.42 4.03 12.13
C LYS A 389 -28.16 5.33 12.89
N SER A 390 -27.09 6.01 12.44
CA SER A 390 -26.74 7.44 12.60
C SER A 390 -25.91 7.84 13.82
N PHE A 391 -24.58 7.93 13.67
CA PHE A 391 -23.70 8.95 14.29
C PHE A 391 -22.29 8.86 13.64
N PRO A 392 -21.70 9.96 13.14
CA PRO A 392 -20.30 9.97 12.72
C PRO A 392 -19.39 10.20 13.94
N ILE A 393 -18.71 9.16 14.40
CA ILE A 393 -17.62 9.25 15.39
C ILE A 393 -16.29 9.30 14.66
N SER A 394 -15.46 10.31 14.92
CA SER A 394 -14.10 10.45 14.37
C SER A 394 -13.07 10.14 15.46
N PHE A 395 -12.13 9.24 15.17
CA PHE A 395 -11.02 8.85 16.06
C PHE A 395 -9.72 9.57 15.64
N PHE A 396 -8.76 9.77 16.55
CA PHE A 396 -7.49 10.48 16.23
C PHE A 396 -6.30 9.88 16.99
N THR A 397 -5.15 9.79 16.32
CA THR A 397 -3.82 9.63 16.95
C THR A 397 -2.77 10.39 16.12
N ALA A 398 -1.66 10.80 16.73
CA ALA A 398 -0.64 11.65 16.11
C ALA A 398 0.78 11.13 16.38
N HIS A 399 1.74 11.48 15.51
CA HIS A 399 3.17 11.25 15.71
C HIS A 399 3.98 12.50 15.33
N GLN A 400 5.05 12.80 16.09
CA GLN A 400 6.04 13.83 15.80
C GLN A 400 7.35 13.20 15.29
N THR A 401 7.94 13.70 14.21
CA THR A 401 9.29 13.33 13.71
C THR A 401 10.36 14.24 14.32
N LYS A 402 11.61 13.74 14.44
CA LYS A 402 12.77 14.46 15.00
C LYS A 402 13.27 15.59 14.07
N PRO A 403 14.00 16.61 14.60
CA PRO A 403 14.21 17.91 13.96
C PRO A 403 15.50 18.00 13.12
N SER A 404 15.72 17.09 12.15
CA SER A 404 16.96 17.12 11.34
C SER A 404 16.76 17.49 9.86
N LEU A 405 15.54 17.80 9.45
CA LEU A 405 15.25 18.43 8.15
C LEU A 405 14.23 19.53 8.40
N PRO A 406 14.39 20.75 7.84
CA PRO A 406 13.40 21.79 7.96
C PRO A 406 12.23 21.42 7.05
N VAL A 407 11.39 20.49 7.49
CA VAL A 407 9.99 20.51 7.08
C VAL A 407 9.48 21.81 7.69
N LYS A 408 9.35 22.85 6.85
CA LYS A 408 8.50 23.99 7.16
C LYS A 408 7.09 23.44 7.34
N MET A 409 6.81 22.92 8.52
CA MET A 409 5.47 22.82 9.05
C MET A 409 5.10 24.27 9.38
N GLN A 410 4.84 25.07 8.33
CA GLN A 410 3.99 26.23 8.47
C GLN A 410 2.63 25.66 8.88
N LEU A 411 2.45 25.47 10.18
CA LEU A 411 1.16 25.53 10.81
C LEU A 411 0.64 26.95 10.52
N SER A 412 0.08 27.14 9.31
CA SER A 412 -0.90 28.18 9.12
C SER A 412 -2.04 27.79 10.05
N VAL A 413 -2.18 28.56 11.12
CA VAL A 413 -3.19 28.42 12.19
C VAL A 413 -4.62 28.64 11.65
N SER A 414 -4.85 28.49 10.34
CA SER A 414 -6.12 28.78 9.68
C SER A 414 -6.92 27.55 9.26
N GLN A 415 -6.37 26.33 9.23
CA GLN A 415 -7.11 25.13 8.81
C GLN A 415 -6.61 23.85 9.51
N THR A 416 -7.19 23.53 10.67
CA THR A 416 -6.91 22.28 11.40
C THR A 416 -7.60 21.10 10.68
N LYS A 417 -6.96 20.56 9.64
CA LYS A 417 -7.40 19.36 8.93
C LYS A 417 -6.84 18.12 9.65
N VAL A 418 -7.70 17.31 10.27
CA VAL A 418 -7.27 16.16 11.07
C VAL A 418 -7.93 14.88 10.53
N ILE A 419 -7.13 13.83 10.31
CA ILE A 419 -7.59 12.49 9.91
C ILE A 419 -7.13 11.44 10.93
N SER A 420 -8.00 10.47 11.18
CA SER A 420 -7.86 9.33 12.09
C SER A 420 -6.66 8.43 11.77
N LEU A 421 -5.61 8.47 12.60
CA LEU A 421 -4.71 7.33 12.78
C LEU A 421 -5.24 6.45 13.93
N MET A 422 -5.13 5.14 13.78
CA MET A 422 -5.35 4.17 14.85
C MET A 422 -4.14 3.23 14.81
N PHE A 423 -3.40 3.16 15.92
CA PHE A 423 -2.29 2.22 16.11
C PHE A 423 -2.85 0.84 16.43
N LEU A 424 -2.29 -0.19 15.79
CA LEU A 424 -2.23 -1.54 16.35
C LEU A 424 -0.74 -1.72 16.68
N ALA A 425 -0.44 -1.97 17.95
CA ALA A 425 0.93 -2.12 18.41
C ALA A 425 1.57 -3.43 17.91
#